data_AF-A0A5B7ZV18-F1
#
_entry.id   AF-A0A5B7ZV18-F1
#
_cell.length_a   1.000
_cell.length_b   1.000
_cell.length_c   1.000
_cell.angle_alpha   90.00
_cell.angle_beta   90.00
_cell.angle_gamma   90.00
#
_symmetry.space_group_name_H-M   'P 1'
#
loop_
_entity.id
_entity.type
_entity.pdbx_description
1 polymer ?
#
loop_
_entity_poly.entity_id
_entity_poly.type
_entity_poly.pdbx_seq_one_letter_code
_entity_poly.pdbx_strand_id
1 'polypeptide(L)'
;MIRIATYLLSCFLLLGLTACSTTDSDEPQPGIIDPGFASYYAYSYCPILIKHDVLEQSVASLAPRPMRNTGKIYLQGRYIFVNERFEGIHVIDNQDPAHPQIVSFLRIPGNIDMAMQDNLLYADNGPDLVTIDMTNPRAVHVTSRVRDAFRELPMPESLPLLPACAPNQRPTNTVVVGWQKVENKTAISPNNMDWSRMIMFNSSPLASASTGSAETAGKAGSLARFAVLGQTLYTVDNQSLRLFDLTDPTTPKAGPKVELRFGVETIFPQDHYLFLGTQLGMYIFDVAQPQTPVQVAFFQHIASCDPVVVDGRFAYVTLRSGNTCRRGSNELQVIDLTTLSQPRLARSYPMTGPQGLGVEGNRLFICDSDGLKTFDTSKAPELTPLQQFPVKVHDVIPDRTTLLAIGAEGLYQYSYDGPVLKQLSLLPISAN
;
A
#
# COMPACT_ATOMS: atom_id res chain seq x y z
N MET A 1 40.24 -59.63 -1.71
CA MET A 1 41.36 -60.50 -2.19
C MET A 1 41.10 -60.79 -3.66
N ILE A 2 42.03 -60.38 -4.57
CA ILE A 2 42.69 -61.23 -5.60
C ILE A 2 41.77 -62.32 -6.23
N ARG A 3 41.47 -62.45 -7.53
CA ARG A 3 42.17 -62.14 -8.79
C ARG A 3 41.27 -62.51 -10.01
N ILE A 4 41.42 -61.78 -11.11
CA ILE A 4 41.68 -62.20 -12.52
C ILE A 4 40.74 -63.23 -13.22
N ALA A 5 40.15 -62.81 -14.35
CA ALA A 5 40.22 -63.51 -15.66
C ALA A 5 39.84 -62.52 -16.82
N THR A 6 40.69 -62.16 -17.81
CA THR A 6 41.01 -62.81 -19.11
C THR A 6 39.76 -63.17 -19.95
N TYR A 7 39.56 -62.94 -21.27
CA TYR A 7 40.33 -62.63 -22.49
C TYR A 7 39.40 -61.78 -23.44
N LEU A 8 39.86 -60.75 -24.16
CA LEU A 8 40.41 -60.78 -25.54
C LEU A 8 39.41 -61.32 -26.61
N LEU A 9 38.87 -60.45 -27.46
CA LEU A 9 38.86 -60.67 -28.92
C LEU A 9 38.55 -59.38 -29.71
N SER A 10 39.31 -59.26 -30.79
CA SER A 10 39.53 -58.18 -31.74
C SER A 10 38.49 -58.05 -32.86
N CYS A 11 38.35 -56.84 -33.42
CA CYS A 11 38.43 -56.54 -34.87
C CYS A 11 38.19 -55.02 -35.06
N PHE A 12 39.19 -54.23 -35.49
CA PHE A 12 39.46 -53.88 -36.90
C PHE A 12 38.32 -53.02 -37.52
N LEU A 13 38.53 -51.89 -38.20
CA LEU A 13 39.63 -51.42 -39.05
C LEU A 13 39.32 -49.92 -39.39
N LEU A 14 40.36 -49.17 -39.79
CA LEU A 14 40.36 -47.97 -40.68
C LEU A 14 40.04 -46.62 -40.04
N LEU A 15 40.76 -45.53 -40.28
CA LEU A 15 41.88 -45.22 -41.18
C LEU A 15 42.48 -43.92 -40.66
N GLY A 16 43.78 -43.93 -40.32
CA GLY A 16 44.58 -42.72 -40.29
C GLY A 16 45.41 -42.65 -41.57
N LEU A 17 45.59 -41.45 -42.11
CA LEU A 17 46.90 -40.86 -42.46
C LEU A 17 46.71 -39.54 -43.23
N THR A 18 47.39 -38.49 -42.74
CA THR A 18 48.15 -37.45 -43.48
C THR A 18 47.37 -36.43 -44.33
N ALA A 19 47.72 -35.14 -44.43
CA ALA A 19 48.80 -34.31 -43.88
C ALA A 19 48.51 -32.81 -44.15
N CYS A 20 49.21 -31.95 -43.39
CA CYS A 20 49.68 -30.59 -43.67
C CYS A 20 48.75 -29.52 -44.31
N SER A 21 48.59 -28.39 -43.62
CA SER A 21 49.38 -27.19 -43.95
C SER A 21 49.21 -26.08 -42.91
N THR A 22 50.28 -25.31 -42.81
CA THR A 22 50.55 -24.16 -41.94
C THR A 22 49.64 -22.97 -42.23
N THR A 23 49.28 -22.19 -41.21
CA THR A 23 49.40 -20.72 -41.22
C THR A 23 49.33 -20.18 -39.80
N ASP A 24 50.10 -19.12 -39.62
CA ASP A 24 50.46 -18.44 -38.39
C ASP A 24 49.46 -17.32 -38.05
N SER A 25 49.40 -17.01 -36.76
CA SER A 25 48.95 -15.74 -36.12
C SER A 25 47.56 -15.14 -36.36
N ASP A 26 46.90 -14.91 -35.21
CA ASP A 26 45.86 -13.92 -34.87
C ASP A 26 44.39 -14.20 -35.22
N GLU A 27 43.71 -14.90 -34.30
CA GLU A 27 42.34 -14.53 -33.91
C GLU A 27 42.09 -14.90 -32.44
N PRO A 28 41.70 -13.96 -31.57
CA PRO A 28 41.32 -14.29 -30.20
C PRO A 28 40.09 -15.21 -30.25
N GLN A 29 40.23 -16.40 -29.68
CA GLN A 29 39.12 -17.33 -29.49
C GLN A 29 37.93 -16.57 -28.91
N PRO A 30 36.72 -16.65 -29.50
CA PRO A 30 35.55 -16.04 -28.91
C PRO A 30 35.40 -16.63 -27.52
N GLY A 31 35.66 -15.78 -26.52
CA GLY A 31 35.48 -16.15 -25.13
C GLY A 31 34.10 -16.74 -24.99
N ILE A 32 34.04 -17.96 -24.48
CA ILE A 32 32.81 -18.58 -24.03
C ILE A 32 32.20 -17.58 -23.03
N ILE A 33 31.13 -16.91 -23.45
CA ILE A 33 30.37 -16.03 -22.58
C ILE A 33 29.72 -16.95 -21.55
N ASP A 34 30.20 -16.88 -20.32
CA ASP A 34 29.61 -17.57 -19.18
C ASP A 34 28.15 -17.12 -19.04
N PRO A 35 27.14 -18.00 -19.14
CA PRO A 35 25.73 -17.65 -18.99
C PRO A 35 25.41 -17.53 -17.49
N GLY A 36 26.07 -16.59 -16.82
CA GLY A 36 25.92 -16.33 -15.39
C GLY A 36 25.26 -14.99 -15.11
N PHE A 37 24.00 -15.01 -14.68
CA PHE A 37 23.34 -13.96 -13.88
C PHE A 37 23.08 -12.57 -14.53
N ALA A 38 22.60 -12.50 -15.77
CA ALA A 38 21.87 -11.30 -16.21
C ALA A 38 20.37 -11.49 -15.98
N SER A 39 19.83 -11.00 -14.86
CA SER A 39 18.38 -10.83 -14.71
C SER A 39 17.94 -9.60 -15.51
N TYR A 40 17.31 -9.82 -16.67
CA TYR A 40 16.80 -8.74 -17.51
C TYR A 40 15.46 -8.24 -16.94
N TYR A 41 15.43 -7.02 -16.42
CA TYR A 41 14.16 -6.34 -16.14
C TYR A 41 13.64 -5.75 -17.45
N ALA A 42 12.50 -6.22 -17.93
CA ALA A 42 11.85 -5.74 -19.16
C ALA A 42 11.33 -4.29 -19.04
N TYR A 43 11.28 -3.74 -17.83
CA TYR A 43 10.84 -2.39 -17.55
C TYR A 43 11.62 -1.76 -16.39
N SER A 44 11.55 -0.44 -16.31
CA SER A 44 12.00 0.38 -15.18
C SER A 44 10.94 1.46 -14.90
N TYR A 45 11.23 2.38 -13.99
CA TYR A 45 10.39 3.55 -13.74
C TYR A 45 11.19 4.83 -13.94
N CYS A 46 10.54 5.86 -14.47
CA CYS A 46 11.08 7.21 -14.55
C CYS A 46 10.23 8.17 -13.71
N PRO A 47 10.85 9.09 -12.96
CA PRO A 47 10.12 10.01 -12.11
C PRO A 47 9.35 11.01 -12.97
N ILE A 48 8.11 11.28 -12.57
CA ILE A 48 7.34 12.42 -13.05
C ILE A 48 7.74 13.60 -12.17
N LEU A 49 8.36 14.61 -12.78
CA LEU A 49 8.93 15.75 -12.10
C LEU A 49 8.08 17.00 -12.32
N ILE A 50 7.94 17.79 -11.26
CA ILE A 50 7.33 19.12 -11.32
C ILE A 50 8.24 20.10 -10.59
N LYS A 51 8.28 21.36 -11.01
CA LYS A 51 9.00 22.40 -10.26
C LYS A 51 8.23 22.78 -9.00
N HIS A 52 8.94 23.16 -7.94
CA HIS A 52 8.34 23.47 -6.64
C HIS A 52 7.30 24.62 -6.71
N ASP A 53 7.61 25.68 -7.46
CA ASP A 53 6.70 26.83 -7.66
C ASP A 53 5.42 26.44 -8.41
N VAL A 54 5.52 25.51 -9.35
CA VAL A 54 4.36 24.97 -10.08
C VAL A 54 3.56 24.01 -9.20
N LEU A 55 4.22 23.19 -8.38
CA LEU A 55 3.56 22.29 -7.43
C LEU A 55 2.65 23.07 -6.46
N GLU A 56 3.14 24.20 -5.95
CA GLU A 56 2.40 25.01 -4.98
C GLU A 56 1.08 25.56 -5.52
N GLN A 57 0.98 25.72 -6.83
CA GLN A 57 -0.22 26.21 -7.54
C GLN A 57 -1.01 25.07 -8.22
N SER A 58 -0.62 23.81 -7.99
CA SER A 58 -1.12 22.68 -8.76
C SER A 58 -2.45 22.11 -8.26
N VAL A 59 -2.82 22.36 -7.00
CA VAL A 59 -4.07 21.87 -6.40
C VAL A 59 -5.26 22.60 -7.01
N ALA A 60 -6.20 21.86 -7.58
CA ALA A 60 -7.39 22.44 -8.21
C ALA A 60 -8.56 21.45 -8.30
N SER A 61 -9.79 21.95 -8.17
CA SER A 61 -11.00 21.22 -8.56
C SER A 61 -11.13 21.20 -10.09
N LEU A 62 -11.26 20.01 -10.65
CA LEU A 62 -11.56 19.76 -12.05
C LEU A 62 -12.96 19.14 -12.19
N ALA A 63 -13.49 19.18 -13.41
CA ALA A 63 -14.74 18.49 -13.75
C ALA A 63 -14.62 16.98 -13.44
N PRO A 64 -15.74 16.31 -13.10
CA PRO A 64 -15.78 14.86 -12.94
C PRO A 64 -15.14 14.14 -14.13
N ARG A 65 -14.39 13.08 -13.84
CA ARG A 65 -13.80 12.21 -14.86
C ARG A 65 -13.87 10.74 -14.41
N PRO A 66 -13.79 9.77 -15.33
CA PRO A 66 -13.77 8.36 -14.97
C PRO A 66 -12.55 7.97 -14.12
N MET A 67 -12.72 7.00 -13.21
CA MET A 67 -11.65 6.39 -12.43
C MET A 67 -10.80 5.46 -13.30
N ARG A 68 -9.47 5.39 -13.08
CA ARG A 68 -8.55 4.58 -13.91
C ARG A 68 -7.56 3.73 -13.11
N ASN A 69 -6.73 4.35 -12.28
CA ASN A 69 -5.64 3.76 -11.50
C ASN A 69 -5.82 4.09 -10.01
N THR A 70 -6.93 3.60 -9.46
CA THR A 70 -7.35 3.94 -8.11
C THR A 70 -6.43 3.37 -7.03
N GLY A 71 -6.21 4.15 -5.99
CA GLY A 71 -5.55 3.75 -4.75
C GLY A 71 -6.53 3.65 -3.60
N LYS A 72 -6.23 4.36 -2.51
CA LYS A 72 -6.93 4.31 -1.23
C LYS A 72 -8.32 4.91 -1.31
N ILE A 73 -9.23 4.40 -0.48
CA ILE A 73 -10.57 4.96 -0.29
C ILE A 73 -10.72 5.60 1.10
N TYR A 74 -11.58 6.60 1.19
CA TYR A 74 -11.90 7.30 2.44
C TYR A 74 -13.37 7.74 2.41
N LEU A 75 -14.04 7.73 3.56
CA LEU A 75 -15.45 8.11 3.71
C LEU A 75 -15.58 9.21 4.77
N GLN A 76 -16.11 10.38 4.38
CA GLN A 76 -16.45 11.47 5.31
C GLN A 76 -17.90 11.88 5.08
N GLY A 77 -18.76 11.67 6.08
CA GLY A 77 -20.18 12.00 5.98
C GLY A 77 -20.82 11.35 4.75
N ARG A 78 -21.33 12.16 3.82
CA ARG A 78 -21.94 11.70 2.56
C ARG A 78 -20.94 11.46 1.42
N TYR A 79 -19.68 11.83 1.58
CA TYR A 79 -18.72 11.83 0.48
C TYR A 79 -17.76 10.66 0.57
N ILE A 80 -17.57 9.97 -0.56
CA ILE A 80 -16.51 8.99 -0.74
C ILE A 80 -15.39 9.65 -1.53
N PHE A 81 -14.17 9.42 -1.09
CA PHE A 81 -12.95 9.87 -1.74
C PHE A 81 -12.20 8.65 -2.24
N VAL A 82 -11.84 8.65 -3.52
CA VAL A 82 -11.05 7.59 -4.14
C VAL A 82 -9.80 8.23 -4.70
N ASN A 83 -8.63 7.91 -4.13
CA ASN A 83 -7.36 8.37 -4.66
C ASN A 83 -7.15 7.82 -6.09
N GLU A 84 -6.74 8.68 -7.01
CA GLU A 84 -6.21 8.35 -8.32
C GLU A 84 -4.70 8.49 -8.22
N ARG A 85 -3.99 7.37 -8.17
CA ARG A 85 -2.61 7.32 -7.68
C ARG A 85 -1.73 8.33 -8.43
N PHE A 86 -1.07 9.21 -7.67
CA PHE A 86 -0.21 10.30 -8.15
C PHE A 86 -0.89 11.48 -8.83
N GLU A 87 -2.20 11.42 -9.12
CA GLU A 87 -2.90 12.47 -9.85
C GLU A 87 -3.82 13.31 -8.95
N GLY A 88 -4.44 12.70 -7.94
CA GLY A 88 -5.39 13.38 -7.06
C GLY A 88 -6.48 12.48 -6.52
N ILE A 89 -7.68 13.02 -6.31
CA ILE A 89 -8.78 12.35 -5.60
C ILE A 89 -10.09 12.56 -6.34
N HIS A 90 -10.80 11.48 -6.64
CA HIS A 90 -12.20 11.52 -7.07
C HIS A 90 -13.09 11.81 -5.87
N VAL A 91 -13.94 12.84 -5.97
CA VAL A 91 -14.94 13.15 -4.94
C VAL A 91 -16.30 12.64 -5.40
N ILE A 92 -16.86 11.72 -4.65
CA ILE A 92 -18.11 11.03 -4.97
C ILE A 92 -19.15 11.40 -3.94
N ASP A 93 -20.25 11.96 -4.41
CA ASP A 93 -21.45 12.18 -3.62
C ASP A 93 -22.21 10.87 -3.45
N ASN A 94 -22.34 10.45 -2.20
CA ASN A 94 -22.96 9.19 -1.80
C ASN A 94 -24.23 9.38 -0.97
N GLN A 95 -24.97 10.47 -1.21
CA GLN A 95 -26.28 10.67 -0.56
C GLN A 95 -27.26 9.52 -0.86
N ASP A 96 -27.19 8.95 -2.07
CA ASP A 96 -27.88 7.71 -2.44
C ASP A 96 -26.85 6.64 -2.83
N PRO A 97 -26.55 5.68 -1.94
CA PRO A 97 -25.61 4.59 -2.23
C PRO A 97 -25.99 3.68 -3.41
N ALA A 98 -27.26 3.69 -3.85
CA ALA A 98 -27.67 2.98 -5.06
C ALA A 98 -27.32 3.75 -6.35
N HIS A 99 -27.15 5.08 -6.25
CA HIS A 99 -26.85 5.98 -7.37
C HIS A 99 -25.76 7.00 -7.03
N PRO A 100 -24.54 6.57 -6.63
CA PRO A 100 -23.45 7.48 -6.30
C PRO A 100 -23.01 8.30 -7.53
N GLN A 101 -22.55 9.53 -7.31
CA GLN A 101 -22.16 10.44 -8.40
C GLN A 101 -20.77 11.04 -8.17
N ILE A 102 -19.87 10.90 -9.15
CA ILE A 102 -18.61 11.64 -9.15
C ILE A 102 -18.95 13.12 -9.39
N VAL A 103 -18.70 13.98 -8.39
CA VAL A 103 -19.07 15.41 -8.43
C VAL A 103 -17.91 16.33 -8.79
N SER A 104 -16.67 15.88 -8.60
CA SER A 104 -15.45 16.56 -9.03
C SER A 104 -14.26 15.60 -9.03
N PHE A 105 -13.19 16.02 -9.71
CA PHE A 105 -11.86 15.45 -9.51
C PHE A 105 -10.94 16.50 -8.92
N LEU A 106 -10.44 16.27 -7.71
CA LEU A 106 -9.49 17.14 -7.04
C LEU A 106 -8.08 16.76 -7.48
N ARG A 107 -7.47 17.55 -8.37
CA ARG A 107 -6.09 17.33 -8.82
C ARG A 107 -5.13 17.68 -7.70
N ILE A 108 -4.31 16.71 -7.29
CA ILE A 108 -3.23 16.86 -6.30
C ILE A 108 -2.05 16.01 -6.81
N PRO A 109 -1.10 16.60 -7.56
CA PRO A 109 0.06 15.85 -8.05
C PRO A 109 0.84 15.19 -6.92
N GLY A 110 1.20 13.92 -7.08
CA GLY A 110 1.93 13.15 -6.07
C GLY A 110 1.07 12.61 -4.93
N ASN A 111 -0.26 12.74 -5.01
CA ASN A 111 -1.13 12.27 -3.95
C ASN A 111 -1.24 10.74 -3.90
N ILE A 112 -1.08 10.20 -2.70
CA ILE A 112 -1.34 8.79 -2.33
C ILE A 112 -2.26 8.73 -1.10
N ASP A 113 -2.03 9.61 -0.14
CA ASP A 113 -2.60 9.54 1.19
C ASP A 113 -3.53 10.71 1.48
N MET A 114 -4.53 10.43 2.32
CA MET A 114 -5.50 11.42 2.75
C MET A 114 -6.05 11.08 4.12
N ALA A 115 -6.39 12.12 4.88
CA ALA A 115 -7.29 12.04 6.01
C ALA A 115 -8.14 13.31 6.07
N MET A 116 -9.28 13.26 6.76
CA MET A 116 -10.14 14.42 6.93
C MET A 116 -10.51 14.66 8.38
N GLN A 117 -10.74 15.92 8.69
CA GLN A 117 -11.42 16.39 9.89
C GLN A 117 -12.47 17.40 9.46
N ASP A 118 -13.74 17.12 9.71
CA ASP A 118 -14.87 17.90 9.23
C ASP A 118 -14.82 18.10 7.70
N ASN A 119 -14.72 19.35 7.23
CA ASN A 119 -14.60 19.70 5.81
C ASN A 119 -13.14 19.87 5.37
N LEU A 120 -12.15 19.67 6.25
CA LEU A 120 -10.75 19.86 5.91
C LEU A 120 -10.12 18.54 5.50
N LEU A 121 -9.54 18.52 4.29
CA LEU A 121 -8.78 17.41 3.76
C LEU A 121 -7.29 17.67 3.93
N TYR A 122 -6.60 16.73 4.56
CA TYR A 122 -5.15 16.69 4.70
C TYR A 122 -4.61 15.64 3.73
N ALA A 123 -3.79 16.06 2.79
CA ALA A 123 -3.30 15.19 1.72
C ALA A 123 -1.81 15.43 1.44
N ASP A 124 -1.11 14.39 0.99
CA ASP A 124 0.22 14.56 0.42
C ASP A 124 0.12 15.19 -0.99
N ASN A 125 1.05 16.08 -1.28
CA ASN A 125 1.22 16.72 -2.58
C ASN A 125 2.70 16.65 -2.95
N GLY A 126 3.16 15.46 -3.34
CA GLY A 126 4.58 15.15 -3.43
C GLY A 126 5.22 15.15 -2.03
N PRO A 127 6.26 15.96 -1.76
CA PRO A 127 6.89 16.02 -0.45
C PRO A 127 6.11 16.86 0.58
N ASP A 128 5.07 17.57 0.17
CA ASP A 128 4.36 18.51 1.03
C ASP A 128 3.09 17.91 1.63
N LEU A 129 2.70 18.39 2.80
CA LEU A 129 1.34 18.24 3.33
C LEU A 129 0.54 19.47 2.93
N VAL A 130 -0.61 19.26 2.29
CA VAL A 130 -1.56 20.33 1.95
C VAL A 130 -2.85 20.16 2.74
N THR A 131 -3.38 21.29 3.21
CA THR A 131 -4.72 21.36 3.83
C THR A 131 -5.65 22.05 2.86
N ILE A 132 -6.79 21.41 2.58
CA ILE A 132 -7.75 21.83 1.57
C ILE A 132 -9.12 21.91 2.20
N ASP A 133 -9.79 23.04 2.07
CA ASP A 133 -11.20 23.18 2.45
C ASP A 133 -12.09 22.58 1.37
N MET A 134 -12.83 21.54 1.77
CA MET A 134 -13.76 20.76 0.96
C MET A 134 -15.22 21.15 1.14
N THR A 135 -15.51 22.30 1.78
CA THR A 135 -16.89 22.81 1.98
C THR A 135 -17.64 22.90 0.65
N ASN A 136 -16.95 23.23 -0.45
CA ASN A 136 -17.46 23.06 -1.81
C ASN A 136 -16.51 22.17 -2.65
N PRO A 137 -16.84 20.89 -2.88
CA PRO A 137 -15.94 19.97 -3.59
C PRO A 137 -15.70 20.35 -5.06
N ARG A 138 -16.55 21.22 -5.64
CA ARG A 138 -16.40 21.73 -7.01
C ARG A 138 -15.52 22.99 -7.10
N ALA A 139 -15.22 23.62 -5.98
CA ALA A 139 -14.42 24.83 -5.90
C ALA A 139 -13.66 24.86 -4.58
N VAL A 140 -12.71 23.94 -4.44
CA VAL A 140 -11.88 23.84 -3.23
C VAL A 140 -10.87 24.99 -3.16
N HIS A 141 -10.36 25.25 -1.96
CA HIS A 141 -9.22 26.13 -1.77
C HIS A 141 -8.21 25.52 -0.80
N VAL A 142 -6.92 25.73 -1.09
CA VAL A 142 -5.83 25.35 -0.19
C VAL A 142 -5.78 26.38 0.93
N THR A 143 -5.90 25.95 2.18
CA THR A 143 -5.82 26.83 3.36
C THR A 143 -4.38 26.98 3.84
N SER A 144 -3.58 25.92 3.76
CA SER A 144 -2.18 25.93 4.17
C SER A 144 -1.37 24.79 3.54
N ARG A 145 -0.05 24.90 3.68
CA ARG A 145 0.93 23.93 3.21
C ARG A 145 2.08 23.84 4.21
N VAL A 146 2.43 22.61 4.57
CA VAL A 146 3.68 22.31 5.26
C VAL A 146 4.64 21.74 4.22
N ARG A 147 5.65 22.54 3.85
CA ARG A 147 6.67 22.14 2.87
C ARG A 147 7.57 21.05 3.43
N ASP A 148 8.02 20.14 2.56
CA ASP A 148 8.97 19.06 2.91
C ASP A 148 8.52 18.24 4.13
N ALA A 149 7.20 18.11 4.31
CA ALA A 149 6.59 17.35 5.39
C ALA A 149 6.93 15.86 5.29
N PHE A 150 7.10 15.37 4.07
CA PHE A 150 7.37 13.98 3.73
C PHE A 150 8.69 13.84 2.99
N ARG A 151 9.22 12.61 3.00
CA ARG A 151 10.35 12.28 2.14
C ARG A 151 9.90 12.21 0.69
N GLU A 152 10.87 12.24 -0.22
CA GLU A 152 10.60 12.05 -1.65
C GLU A 152 9.71 10.83 -1.90
N LEU A 153 8.69 11.05 -2.71
CA LEU A 153 7.71 10.06 -3.11
C LEU A 153 8.41 8.84 -3.72
N PRO A 154 8.30 7.66 -3.09
CA PRO A 154 9.17 6.58 -3.50
C PRO A 154 8.67 5.85 -4.75
N MET A 155 9.62 5.26 -5.47
CA MET A 155 9.34 4.49 -6.68
C MET A 155 8.51 3.25 -6.34
N PRO A 156 7.49 2.90 -7.16
CA PRO A 156 6.65 1.74 -6.90
C PRO A 156 7.46 0.46 -6.66
N GLU A 157 8.28 0.03 -7.61
CA GLU A 157 9.06 -1.20 -7.43
C GLU A 157 10.54 -0.86 -7.38
N SER A 158 11.28 -1.45 -6.44
CA SER A 158 12.74 -1.26 -6.33
C SER A 158 13.47 -1.92 -7.50
N LEU A 159 13.53 -1.22 -8.62
CA LEU A 159 14.22 -1.62 -9.85
C LEU A 159 15.40 -0.69 -10.15
N PRO A 160 16.43 -1.17 -10.86
CA PRO A 160 17.46 -0.29 -11.38
C PRO A 160 16.85 0.80 -12.28
N LEU A 161 17.20 2.06 -12.01
CA LEU A 161 16.78 3.20 -12.84
C LEU A 161 17.59 3.23 -14.13
N LEU A 162 16.93 3.62 -15.23
CA LEU A 162 17.63 4.02 -16.45
C LEU A 162 18.52 5.24 -16.15
N PRO A 163 19.71 5.39 -16.76
CA PRO A 163 20.60 6.53 -16.51
C PRO A 163 19.91 7.89 -16.65
N ALA A 164 19.04 8.05 -17.66
CA ALA A 164 18.28 9.28 -17.89
C ALA A 164 17.27 9.62 -16.77
N CYS A 165 16.92 8.65 -15.92
CA CYS A 165 15.94 8.76 -14.85
C CYS A 165 16.60 8.83 -13.46
N ALA A 166 17.93 8.84 -13.42
CA ALA A 166 18.70 8.90 -12.19
C ALA A 166 18.59 10.29 -11.51
N PRO A 167 18.64 10.37 -10.16
CA PRO A 167 18.50 11.64 -9.44
C PRO A 167 19.47 12.74 -9.85
N ASN A 168 20.70 12.39 -10.25
CA ASN A 168 21.70 13.35 -10.72
C ASN A 168 21.40 13.95 -12.10
N GLN A 169 20.41 13.42 -12.83
CA GLN A 169 19.96 13.97 -14.11
C GLN A 169 18.74 14.88 -13.98
N ARG A 170 18.17 15.02 -12.78
CA ARG A 170 16.94 15.79 -12.57
C ARG A 170 17.23 17.30 -12.63
N PRO A 171 16.36 18.12 -13.25
CA PRO A 171 16.48 19.57 -13.19
C PRO A 171 16.45 20.07 -11.74
N THR A 172 17.15 21.17 -11.46
CA THR A 172 17.14 21.79 -10.13
C THR A 172 15.73 22.27 -9.77
N ASN A 173 15.45 22.32 -8.45
CA ASN A 173 14.16 22.75 -7.93
C ASN A 173 12.96 21.92 -8.42
N THR A 174 13.17 20.64 -8.71
CA THR A 174 12.10 19.70 -9.05
C THR A 174 11.89 18.68 -7.95
N VAL A 175 10.65 18.22 -7.83
CA VAL A 175 10.22 17.18 -6.89
C VAL A 175 9.49 16.08 -7.63
N VAL A 176 9.54 14.87 -7.08
CA VAL A 176 8.85 13.70 -7.65
C VAL A 176 7.38 13.73 -7.23
N VAL A 177 6.50 13.73 -8.22
CA VAL A 177 5.03 13.66 -8.04
C VAL A 177 4.41 12.40 -8.64
N GLY A 178 5.25 11.45 -9.06
CA GLY A 178 4.78 10.17 -9.56
C GLY A 178 5.89 9.43 -10.27
N TRP A 179 5.55 8.24 -10.75
CA TRP A 179 6.47 7.39 -11.48
C TRP A 179 5.77 6.77 -12.68
N GLN A 180 6.39 6.92 -13.85
CA GLN A 180 5.91 6.32 -15.08
C GLN A 180 6.68 5.04 -15.34
N LYS A 181 5.96 3.94 -15.58
CA LYS A 181 6.55 2.67 -16.03
C LYS A 181 7.06 2.84 -17.46
N VAL A 182 8.33 2.52 -17.69
CA VAL A 182 8.99 2.64 -19.00
C VAL A 182 9.57 1.29 -19.42
N GLU A 183 9.51 0.99 -20.70
CA GLU A 183 10.15 -0.20 -21.27
C GLU A 183 11.68 -0.08 -21.13
N ASN A 184 12.33 -1.13 -20.63
CA ASN A 184 13.77 -1.16 -20.52
C ASN A 184 14.36 -1.95 -21.69
N LYS A 185 14.89 -1.23 -22.68
CA LYS A 185 15.55 -1.81 -23.86
C LYS A 185 17.03 -2.11 -23.64
N THR A 186 17.54 -1.88 -22.44
CA THR A 186 18.96 -2.04 -22.09
C THR A 186 19.16 -3.11 -21.03
N ALA A 187 20.13 -4.00 -21.25
CA ALA A 187 20.57 -4.97 -20.26
C ALA A 187 21.22 -4.22 -19.08
N ILE A 188 20.57 -4.19 -17.92
CA ILE A 188 21.19 -3.67 -16.69
C ILE A 188 21.77 -4.86 -15.93
N SER A 189 23.08 -4.82 -15.66
CA SER A 189 23.73 -5.80 -14.79
C SER A 189 23.15 -5.68 -13.36
N PRO A 190 22.77 -6.80 -12.71
CA PRO A 190 22.20 -6.78 -11.35
C PRO A 190 23.17 -6.26 -10.26
N ASN A 191 24.44 -6.03 -10.58
CA ASN A 191 25.44 -5.56 -9.62
C ASN A 191 25.37 -4.05 -9.29
N ASN A 192 24.49 -3.28 -9.94
CA ASN A 192 24.23 -1.86 -9.63
C ASN A 192 22.97 -1.65 -8.76
N MET A 193 22.57 -2.66 -7.98
CA MET A 193 21.51 -2.50 -7.00
C MET A 193 21.99 -1.67 -5.80
N ASP A 194 21.46 -0.46 -5.65
CA ASP A 194 21.62 0.33 -4.43
C ASP A 194 20.63 -0.19 -3.36
N TRP A 195 21.13 -1.10 -2.52
CA TRP A 195 20.36 -1.72 -1.43
C TRP A 195 19.90 -0.71 -0.36
N SER A 196 20.51 0.49 -0.29
CA SER A 196 20.11 1.52 0.68
C SER A 196 18.81 2.23 0.30
N ARG A 197 18.37 2.07 -0.95
CA ARG A 197 17.15 2.67 -1.53
C ARG A 197 15.99 1.71 -1.63
N MET A 198 16.07 0.54 -0.98
CA MET A 198 15.04 -0.49 -1.07
C MET A 198 13.72 0.03 -0.48
N ILE A 199 12.89 0.55 -1.36
CA ILE A 199 11.49 0.84 -1.10
C ILE A 199 10.73 -0.16 -1.92
N MET A 200 10.29 -1.20 -1.23
CA MET A 200 9.41 -2.19 -1.79
C MET A 200 8.01 -1.59 -1.71
N PHE A 201 7.49 -0.98 -2.78
CA PHE A 201 6.10 -1.25 -3.04
C PHE A 201 6.08 -2.56 -3.78
N ASN A 202 5.44 -3.55 -3.20
CA ASN A 202 4.82 -4.50 -4.09
C ASN A 202 3.78 -3.69 -4.87
N SER A 203 3.76 -3.77 -6.19
CA SER A 203 2.56 -3.44 -6.97
C SER A 203 1.52 -4.53 -6.68
N SER A 204 1.10 -4.59 -5.42
CA SER A 204 -0.20 -5.05 -5.01
C SER A 204 -0.91 -3.77 -4.57
N PRO A 205 -2.16 -3.54 -4.98
CA PRO A 205 -2.98 -2.56 -4.26
C PRO A 205 -3.12 -3.04 -2.79
N LEU A 206 -4.09 -2.53 -2.04
CA LEU A 206 -4.84 -3.32 -1.02
C LEU A 206 -4.44 -3.24 0.45
N ALA A 207 -5.41 -2.79 1.24
CA ALA A 207 -5.87 -3.33 2.53
C ALA A 207 -6.63 -2.33 3.45
N SER A 208 -7.95 -2.44 3.82
CA SER A 208 -8.71 -1.36 4.57
C SER A 208 -9.44 -1.35 5.98
N ALA A 209 -8.99 -0.58 7.00
CA ALA A 209 -9.35 -0.22 8.39
C ALA A 209 -9.46 1.31 8.76
N SER A 210 -10.61 1.71 9.32
CA SER A 210 -10.76 2.44 10.60
C SER A 210 -12.24 2.48 11.00
N THR A 211 -12.51 2.14 12.25
CA THR A 211 -13.73 2.48 13.00
C THR A 211 -13.29 3.01 14.36
N GLY A 212 -12.83 4.28 14.36
CA GLY A 212 -12.54 5.06 15.55
C GLY A 212 -13.46 6.27 15.59
N SER A 213 -14.35 6.32 16.58
CA SER A 213 -15.30 7.41 16.79
C SER A 213 -14.61 8.65 17.34
N ALA A 214 -14.14 9.53 16.46
CA ALA A 214 -14.21 10.96 16.70
C ALA A 214 -15.34 11.49 15.83
N GLU A 215 -16.38 12.09 16.41
CA GLU A 215 -17.61 12.50 15.71
C GLU A 215 -17.39 13.46 14.51
N THR A 216 -16.16 13.93 14.31
CA THR A 216 -15.72 14.84 13.23
C THR A 216 -14.75 14.23 12.22
N ALA A 217 -14.09 13.09 12.53
CA ALA A 217 -13.09 12.47 11.65
C ALA A 217 -13.73 11.39 10.77
N GLY A 218 -13.24 11.27 9.53
CA GLY A 218 -13.79 10.32 8.57
C GLY A 218 -13.21 8.93 8.72
N LYS A 219 -13.89 7.98 8.09
CA LYS A 219 -13.49 6.58 8.06
C LYS A 219 -12.52 6.37 6.91
N ALA A 220 -11.27 6.17 7.29
CA ALA A 220 -10.26 5.73 6.37
C ALA A 220 -10.40 4.23 6.11
N GLY A 221 -9.90 3.85 4.96
CA GLY A 221 -9.35 2.54 4.81
C GLY A 221 -8.09 2.28 5.67
N SER A 222 -7.51 1.09 5.68
CA SER A 222 -6.35 0.51 6.48
C SER A 222 -5.13 0.73 5.69
N LEU A 223 -5.27 0.95 4.39
CA LEU A 223 -4.18 1.47 3.64
C LEU A 223 -3.90 2.88 4.09
N ALA A 224 -4.76 3.50 4.89
CA ALA A 224 -4.44 4.73 5.55
C ALA A 224 -3.04 4.65 6.14
N ARG A 225 -2.25 5.61 5.73
CA ARG A 225 -1.04 5.99 6.44
C ARG A 225 -1.26 7.31 7.17
N PHE A 226 -2.44 7.91 7.04
CA PHE A 226 -2.85 9.15 7.67
C PHE A 226 -4.05 8.86 8.57
N ALA A 227 -4.01 9.31 9.81
CA ALA A 227 -5.11 9.19 10.75
C ALA A 227 -5.24 10.49 11.54
N VAL A 228 -6.46 11.00 11.66
CA VAL A 228 -6.77 12.10 12.57
C VAL A 228 -7.30 11.51 13.86
N LEU A 229 -6.71 11.91 14.99
CA LEU A 229 -7.21 11.56 16.31
C LEU A 229 -7.15 12.79 17.21
N GLY A 230 -8.33 13.27 17.63
CA GLY A 230 -8.47 14.54 18.34
C GLY A 230 -7.98 15.71 17.47
N GLN A 231 -7.07 16.53 18.02
CA GLN A 231 -6.48 17.69 17.34
C GLN A 231 -5.09 17.37 16.77
N THR A 232 -4.87 16.16 16.25
CA THR A 232 -3.57 15.75 15.71
C THR A 232 -3.75 14.85 14.51
N LEU A 233 -3.03 15.17 13.44
CA LEU A 233 -2.85 14.28 12.29
C LEU A 233 -1.58 13.46 12.51
N TYR A 234 -1.74 12.14 12.48
CA TYR A 234 -0.67 11.17 12.54
C TYR A 234 -0.44 10.62 11.13
N THR A 235 0.81 10.61 10.69
CA THR A 235 1.20 10.05 9.40
C THR A 235 2.31 9.05 9.59
N VAL A 236 2.33 7.99 8.79
CA VAL A 236 3.36 6.96 8.87
C VAL A 236 4.05 6.76 7.54
N ASP A 237 5.38 6.82 7.54
CA ASP A 237 6.21 6.40 6.42
C ASP A 237 6.96 5.09 6.77
N ASN A 238 7.83 4.60 5.88
CA ASN A 238 8.55 3.35 6.09
C ASN A 238 9.61 3.42 7.21
N GLN A 239 9.78 4.57 7.87
CA GLN A 239 10.80 4.75 8.89
C GLN A 239 10.32 5.57 10.08
N SER A 240 9.11 6.13 10.05
CA SER A 240 8.71 7.07 11.08
C SER A 240 7.21 7.31 11.17
N LEU A 241 6.79 7.65 12.38
CA LEU A 241 5.52 8.29 12.69
C LEU A 241 5.77 9.81 12.74
N ARG A 242 5.10 10.60 11.89
CA ARG A 242 5.08 12.07 11.97
C ARG A 242 3.76 12.55 12.53
N LEU A 243 3.85 13.65 13.25
CA LEU A 243 2.69 14.29 13.86
C LEU A 243 2.55 15.71 13.33
N PHE A 244 1.31 16.13 13.14
CA PHE A 244 0.97 17.51 12.83
C PHE A 244 -0.11 17.98 13.81
N ASP A 245 0.16 19.09 14.48
CA ASP A 245 -0.78 19.74 15.39
C ASP A 245 -1.92 20.37 14.59
N LEU A 246 -3.16 20.03 14.95
CA LEU A 246 -4.41 20.54 14.35
C LEU A 246 -5.19 21.43 15.32
N THR A 247 -4.55 22.04 16.33
CA THR A 247 -5.19 23.04 17.19
C THR A 247 -5.78 24.19 16.38
N ASP A 248 -5.08 24.61 15.31
CA ASP A 248 -5.68 25.32 14.18
C ASP A 248 -5.72 24.35 12.98
N PRO A 249 -6.86 23.69 12.71
CA PRO A 249 -6.93 22.66 11.69
C PRO A 249 -6.78 23.23 10.27
N THR A 250 -7.00 24.54 10.08
CA THR A 250 -6.77 25.18 8.77
C THR A 250 -5.29 25.42 8.48
N THR A 251 -4.45 25.42 9.54
CA THR A 251 -3.02 25.71 9.48
C THR A 251 -2.20 24.68 10.30
N PRO A 252 -2.14 23.40 9.89
CA PRO A 252 -1.40 22.39 10.62
C PRO A 252 0.07 22.73 10.81
N LYS A 253 0.62 22.38 11.96
CA LYS A 253 2.04 22.61 12.27
C LYS A 253 2.76 21.29 12.41
N ALA A 254 3.92 21.16 11.76
CA ALA A 254 4.78 20.00 11.94
C ALA A 254 5.18 19.86 13.41
N GLY A 255 4.91 18.68 13.96
CA GLY A 255 5.25 18.29 15.32
C GLY A 255 6.40 17.27 15.33
N PRO A 256 6.46 16.42 16.36
CA PRO A 256 7.48 15.39 16.50
C PRO A 256 7.53 14.41 15.32
N LYS A 257 8.74 13.90 15.11
CA LYS A 257 9.03 12.73 14.28
C LYS A 257 9.56 11.63 15.18
N VAL A 258 8.83 10.52 15.27
CA VAL A 258 9.28 9.32 15.97
C VAL A 258 9.87 8.37 14.95
N GLU A 259 11.18 8.10 15.04
CA GLU A 259 11.84 7.09 14.19
C GLU A 259 11.41 5.69 14.62
N LEU A 260 11.05 4.87 13.65
CA LEU A 260 10.59 3.50 13.81
C LEU A 260 11.61 2.56 13.19
N ARG A 261 11.82 1.41 13.84
CA ARG A 261 12.85 0.44 13.43
C ARG A 261 12.42 -0.42 12.25
N PHE A 262 11.12 -0.57 12.07
CA PHE A 262 10.52 -1.45 11.07
C PHE A 262 9.49 -0.64 10.29
N GLY A 263 9.45 -0.84 8.97
CA GLY A 263 8.64 -0.01 8.10
C GLY A 263 7.16 -0.17 8.33
N VAL A 264 6.49 0.95 8.57
CA VAL A 264 5.04 1.00 8.78
C VAL A 264 4.35 1.13 7.44
N GLU A 265 3.28 0.36 7.29
CA GLU A 265 2.47 0.31 6.08
C GLU A 265 1.07 0.86 6.32
N THR A 266 0.56 0.74 7.54
CA THR A 266 -0.81 1.10 7.92
C THR A 266 -0.87 1.75 9.30
N ILE A 267 -1.86 2.62 9.52
CA ILE A 267 -2.17 3.20 10.84
C ILE A 267 -3.66 3.01 11.13
N PHE A 268 -3.97 2.50 12.32
CA PHE A 268 -5.33 2.38 12.82
C PHE A 268 -5.47 3.08 14.18
N PRO A 269 -6.30 4.14 14.28
CA PRO A 269 -6.60 4.77 15.56
C PRO A 269 -7.77 4.06 16.27
N GLN A 270 -7.62 3.82 17.58
CA GLN A 270 -8.73 3.44 18.46
C GLN A 270 -8.52 4.06 19.84
N ASP A 271 -9.55 4.72 20.39
CA ASP A 271 -9.47 5.48 21.64
C ASP A 271 -8.32 6.50 21.61
N HIS A 272 -7.32 6.37 22.49
CA HIS A 272 -6.10 7.16 22.49
C HIS A 272 -4.87 6.34 22.08
N TYR A 273 -5.07 5.25 21.34
CA TYR A 273 -4.03 4.37 20.85
C TYR A 273 -3.92 4.39 19.33
N LEU A 274 -2.70 4.20 18.84
CA LEU A 274 -2.42 3.95 17.43
C LEU A 274 -1.84 2.54 17.28
N PHE A 275 -2.42 1.78 16.37
CA PHE A 275 -1.94 0.47 15.96
C PHE A 275 -1.29 0.61 14.59
N LEU A 276 0.03 0.43 14.54
CA LEU A 276 0.80 0.61 13.30
C LEU A 276 1.18 -0.76 12.75
N GLY A 277 0.58 -1.15 11.63
CA GLY A 277 0.94 -2.38 10.94
C GLY A 277 2.29 -2.23 10.23
N THR A 278 3.16 -3.21 10.42
CA THR A 278 4.48 -3.28 9.78
C THR A 278 4.71 -4.64 9.16
N GLN A 279 5.76 -4.72 8.34
CA GLN A 279 6.17 -5.97 7.75
C GLN A 279 6.53 -7.07 8.76
N LEU A 280 6.87 -6.73 10.01
CA LEU A 280 7.39 -7.69 11.00
C LEU A 280 6.53 -7.79 12.26
N GLY A 281 5.45 -7.01 12.34
CA GLY A 281 4.70 -6.87 13.57
C GLY A 281 3.80 -5.65 13.60
N MET A 282 3.13 -5.47 14.72
CA MET A 282 2.27 -4.34 15.00
C MET A 282 2.85 -3.53 16.16
N TYR A 283 3.11 -2.24 15.95
CA TYR A 283 3.36 -1.32 17.06
C TYR A 283 2.04 -0.92 17.70
N ILE A 284 2.06 -0.75 19.02
CA ILE A 284 0.99 -0.12 19.79
C ILE A 284 1.58 1.13 20.44
N PHE A 285 1.07 2.29 20.08
CA PHE A 285 1.46 3.58 20.66
C PHE A 285 0.31 4.15 21.48
N ASP A 286 0.61 4.60 22.69
CA ASP A 286 -0.24 5.50 23.47
C ASP A 286 0.00 6.93 23.00
N VAL A 287 -1.07 7.61 22.61
CA VAL A 287 -1.08 9.00 22.17
C VAL A 287 -2.05 9.87 22.98
N ALA A 288 -2.31 9.51 24.24
CA ALA A 288 -3.04 10.36 25.18
C ALA A 288 -2.40 11.74 25.35
N GLN A 289 -1.07 11.82 25.16
CA GLN A 289 -0.34 13.07 25.01
C GLN A 289 0.16 13.15 23.55
N PRO A 290 -0.59 13.81 22.64
CA PRO A 290 -0.33 13.73 21.20
C PRO A 290 1.09 14.08 20.82
N GLN A 291 1.70 15.09 21.44
CA GLN A 291 3.05 15.55 21.11
C GLN A 291 4.17 14.68 21.72
N THR A 292 3.85 13.65 22.49
CA THR A 292 4.82 12.72 23.08
C THR A 292 4.30 11.27 23.03
N PRO A 293 4.19 10.66 21.83
CA PRO A 293 3.76 9.27 21.70
C PRO A 293 4.66 8.32 22.48
N VAL A 294 4.06 7.37 23.21
CA VAL A 294 4.79 6.35 23.96
C VAL A 294 4.50 4.98 23.36
N GLN A 295 5.55 4.27 22.95
CA GLN A 295 5.39 2.89 22.50
C GLN A 295 5.04 2.00 23.70
N VAL A 296 3.84 1.41 23.69
CA VAL A 296 3.35 0.49 24.72
C VAL A 296 3.87 -0.92 24.48
N ALA A 297 3.83 -1.37 23.21
CA ALA A 297 4.27 -2.70 22.83
C ALA A 297 4.68 -2.77 21.35
N PHE A 298 5.36 -3.86 21.02
CA PHE A 298 5.50 -4.35 19.65
C PHE A 298 5.13 -5.82 19.63
N PHE A 299 4.04 -6.15 18.94
CA PHE A 299 3.62 -7.54 18.72
C PHE A 299 4.31 -8.07 17.46
N GLN A 300 5.30 -8.93 17.63
CA GLN A 300 5.99 -9.54 16.50
C GLN A 300 5.18 -10.72 15.93
N HIS A 301 4.91 -10.68 14.62
CA HIS A 301 4.34 -11.82 13.87
C HIS A 301 5.32 -12.29 12.79
N ILE A 302 4.94 -13.34 12.04
CA ILE A 302 5.70 -13.78 10.86
C ILE A 302 5.69 -12.64 9.84
N ALA A 303 6.81 -12.37 9.19
CA ALA A 303 6.95 -11.25 8.28
C ALA A 303 5.82 -11.23 7.21
N SER A 304 4.94 -10.23 7.25
CA SER A 304 3.78 -10.09 6.37
C SER A 304 3.39 -8.62 6.23
N CYS A 305 2.84 -8.24 5.07
CA CYS A 305 2.70 -6.85 4.63
C CYS A 305 1.26 -6.38 4.70
N ASP A 306 0.66 -6.63 5.87
CA ASP A 306 -0.76 -6.73 5.97
C ASP A 306 -1.34 -5.77 7.02
N PRO A 307 -2.57 -5.31 6.79
CA PRO A 307 -3.28 -4.36 7.63
C PRO A 307 -3.65 -4.88 9.01
N VAL A 308 -3.94 -3.93 9.89
CA VAL A 308 -4.55 -4.15 11.19
C VAL A 308 -5.86 -3.35 11.28
N VAL A 309 -6.95 -4.01 11.67
CA VAL A 309 -8.13 -3.35 12.27
C VAL A 309 -8.20 -3.71 13.75
N VAL A 310 -8.78 -2.85 14.57
CA VAL A 310 -9.07 -3.15 15.98
C VAL A 310 -10.56 -2.95 16.26
N ASP A 311 -11.13 -3.85 17.03
CA ASP A 311 -12.49 -3.76 17.57
C ASP A 311 -12.45 -4.04 19.07
N GLY A 312 -12.34 -2.97 19.85
CA GLY A 312 -12.27 -3.03 21.30
C GLY A 312 -11.09 -3.88 21.80
N ARG A 313 -11.37 -5.09 22.25
CA ARG A 313 -10.39 -6.02 22.84
C ARG A 313 -9.54 -6.76 21.81
N PHE A 314 -9.98 -6.88 20.55
CA PHE A 314 -9.29 -7.71 19.58
C PHE A 314 -8.75 -6.89 18.42
N ALA A 315 -7.50 -7.14 18.04
CA ALA A 315 -6.98 -6.75 16.74
C ALA A 315 -7.11 -7.92 15.76
N TYR A 316 -7.45 -7.59 14.53
CA TYR A 316 -7.49 -8.53 13.42
C TYR A 316 -6.39 -8.14 12.45
N VAL A 317 -5.55 -9.11 12.10
CA VAL A 317 -4.38 -8.91 11.25
C VAL A 317 -4.42 -9.96 10.17
N THR A 318 -4.45 -9.57 8.90
CA THR A 318 -4.26 -10.55 7.83
C THR A 318 -2.77 -10.85 7.69
N LEU A 319 -2.42 -12.01 7.15
CA LEU A 319 -1.06 -12.29 6.72
C LEU A 319 -1.12 -12.89 5.33
N ARG A 320 -0.47 -12.24 4.37
CA ARG A 320 -0.38 -12.67 2.98
C ARG A 320 1.04 -13.11 2.63
N SER A 321 1.13 -14.32 2.07
CA SER A 321 2.31 -14.93 1.47
C SER A 321 2.34 -14.71 -0.05
N GLY A 322 3.48 -14.98 -0.69
CA GLY A 322 3.63 -14.95 -2.16
C GLY A 322 3.87 -13.57 -2.79
N ASN A 323 3.70 -12.48 -2.03
CA ASN A 323 4.15 -11.12 -2.35
C ASN A 323 5.68 -10.98 -2.15
N THR A 324 6.24 -9.77 -2.22
CA THR A 324 7.65 -9.49 -1.91
C THR A 324 8.03 -9.75 -0.44
N CYS A 325 7.05 -9.99 0.44
CA CYS A 325 7.19 -10.21 1.89
C CYS A 325 7.16 -11.72 2.20
N ARG A 326 8.03 -12.51 1.57
CA ARG A 326 7.92 -13.99 1.49
C ARG A 326 8.34 -14.75 2.75
N ARG A 327 7.52 -14.78 3.80
CA ARG A 327 7.54 -15.85 4.83
C ARG A 327 6.13 -16.15 5.34
N GLY A 328 5.80 -17.42 5.59
CA GLY A 328 4.56 -17.81 6.27
C GLY A 328 3.41 -18.31 5.39
N SER A 329 2.27 -18.58 6.05
CA SER A 329 1.02 -19.04 5.45
C SER A 329 0.05 -17.86 5.28
N ASN A 330 -0.89 -17.98 4.33
CA ASN A 330 -2.00 -17.05 4.25
C ASN A 330 -2.97 -17.28 5.43
N GLU A 331 -3.15 -16.29 6.28
CA GLU A 331 -4.02 -16.42 7.46
C GLU A 331 -4.63 -15.09 7.91
N LEU A 332 -5.66 -15.18 8.74
CA LEU A 332 -6.20 -14.10 9.56
C LEU A 332 -5.87 -14.43 11.02
N GLN A 333 -5.13 -13.56 11.68
CA GLN A 333 -4.82 -13.65 13.10
C GLN A 333 -5.76 -12.76 13.91
N VAL A 334 -6.27 -13.30 15.01
CA VAL A 334 -7.01 -12.58 16.05
C VAL A 334 -6.09 -12.42 17.25
N ILE A 335 -5.76 -11.17 17.59
CA ILE A 335 -4.84 -10.82 18.66
C ILE A 335 -5.63 -10.30 19.86
N ASP A 336 -5.43 -10.90 21.03
CA ASP A 336 -6.03 -10.44 22.29
C ASP A 336 -5.23 -9.26 22.86
N LEU A 337 -5.91 -8.12 23.00
CA LEU A 337 -5.37 -6.85 23.51
C LEU A 337 -5.78 -6.56 24.96
N THR A 338 -6.24 -7.56 25.72
CA THR A 338 -6.59 -7.39 27.15
C THR A 338 -5.51 -6.65 27.94
N THR A 339 -4.24 -6.97 27.65
CA THR A 339 -3.07 -6.28 28.19
C THR A 339 -2.29 -5.70 27.02
N LEU A 340 -2.45 -4.41 26.74
CA LEU A 340 -1.82 -3.74 25.58
C LEU A 340 -0.28 -3.79 25.58
N SER A 341 0.35 -3.92 26.75
CA SER A 341 1.81 -4.10 26.86
C SER A 341 2.27 -5.53 26.55
N GLN A 342 1.34 -6.49 26.49
CA GLN A 342 1.58 -7.92 26.24
C GLN A 342 0.50 -8.52 25.32
N PRO A 343 0.34 -8.00 24.09
CA PRO A 343 -0.60 -8.56 23.12
C PRO A 343 -0.22 -10.00 22.79
N ARG A 344 -1.22 -10.85 22.57
CA ARG A 344 -1.01 -12.29 22.30
C ARG A 344 -1.90 -12.80 21.19
N LEU A 345 -1.38 -13.71 20.37
CA LEU A 345 -2.19 -14.42 19.39
C LEU A 345 -3.24 -15.27 20.11
N ALA A 346 -4.51 -14.97 19.88
CA ALA A 346 -5.63 -15.70 20.45
C ALA A 346 -6.09 -16.84 19.54
N ARG A 347 -6.14 -16.60 18.22
CA ARG A 347 -6.54 -17.58 17.21
C ARG A 347 -6.02 -17.22 15.83
N SER A 348 -5.82 -18.23 14.97
CA SER A 348 -5.53 -18.05 13.54
C SER A 348 -6.57 -18.79 12.70
N TYR A 349 -6.89 -18.21 11.55
CA TYR A 349 -7.80 -18.76 10.55
C TYR A 349 -7.08 -18.83 9.20
N PRO A 350 -7.08 -19.98 8.49
CA PRO A 350 -6.46 -20.07 7.18
C PRO A 350 -7.18 -19.19 6.17
N MET A 351 -6.41 -18.54 5.30
CA MET A 351 -6.89 -17.69 4.20
C MET A 351 -6.27 -18.13 2.87
N THR A 352 -6.76 -17.62 1.75
CA THR A 352 -6.26 -17.98 0.42
C THR A 352 -5.17 -17.03 -0.05
N GLY A 353 -5.28 -15.76 0.30
CA GLY A 353 -4.41 -14.65 -0.07
C GLY A 353 -5.08 -13.34 0.34
N PRO A 354 -5.21 -13.08 1.65
CA PRO A 354 -5.96 -11.95 2.18
C PRO A 354 -5.26 -10.66 1.79
N GLN A 355 -6.03 -9.60 1.61
CA GLN A 355 -5.55 -8.36 1.02
C GLN A 355 -6.05 -7.13 1.73
N GLY A 356 -7.15 -7.20 2.47
CA GLY A 356 -7.74 -6.09 3.19
C GLY A 356 -8.79 -6.57 4.15
N LEU A 357 -9.08 -5.76 5.17
CA LEU A 357 -10.13 -6.10 6.13
C LEU A 357 -10.71 -4.87 6.78
N GLY A 358 -12.01 -4.86 6.99
CA GLY A 358 -12.74 -3.82 7.72
C GLY A 358 -13.59 -4.45 8.80
N VAL A 359 -13.72 -3.77 9.95
CA VAL A 359 -14.57 -4.22 11.07
C VAL A 359 -15.48 -3.08 11.50
N GLU A 360 -16.75 -3.39 11.77
CA GLU A 360 -17.66 -2.49 12.45
C GLU A 360 -18.74 -3.27 13.19
N GLY A 361 -18.94 -2.93 14.46
CA GLY A 361 -19.80 -3.71 15.34
C GLY A 361 -19.38 -5.18 15.31
N ASN A 362 -20.36 -6.09 15.24
CA ASN A 362 -20.09 -7.53 15.23
C ASN A 362 -19.86 -8.10 13.81
N ARG A 363 -19.29 -7.32 12.88
CA ARG A 363 -19.07 -7.72 11.49
C ARG A 363 -17.64 -7.42 11.06
N LEU A 364 -16.93 -8.48 10.68
CA LEU A 364 -15.60 -8.42 10.08
C LEU A 364 -15.68 -8.84 8.61
N PHE A 365 -15.10 -8.04 7.73
CA PHE A 365 -15.03 -8.24 6.29
C PHE A 365 -13.58 -8.47 5.90
N ILE A 366 -13.27 -9.54 5.17
CA ILE A 366 -11.92 -9.85 4.68
C ILE A 366 -11.96 -9.92 3.15
N CYS A 367 -11.20 -9.03 2.51
CA CYS A 367 -10.88 -9.09 1.09
C CYS A 367 -9.87 -10.21 0.87
N ASP A 368 -10.29 -11.36 0.35
CA ASP A 368 -9.41 -12.48 0.03
C ASP A 368 -9.33 -12.68 -1.50
N SER A 369 -8.25 -13.30 -1.96
CA SER A 369 -8.00 -13.61 -3.37
C SER A 369 -9.09 -14.49 -4.02
N ASP A 370 -9.82 -15.27 -3.21
CA ASP A 370 -10.94 -16.10 -3.60
C ASP A 370 -12.31 -15.48 -3.28
N GLY A 371 -12.36 -14.24 -2.79
CA GLY A 371 -13.60 -13.49 -2.59
C GLY A 371 -13.62 -12.65 -1.32
N LEU A 372 -14.69 -11.86 -1.17
CA LEU A 372 -14.99 -11.14 0.06
C LEU A 372 -15.60 -12.12 1.07
N LYS A 373 -14.91 -12.37 2.19
CA LYS A 373 -15.36 -13.23 3.29
C LYS A 373 -15.91 -12.38 4.43
N THR A 374 -16.98 -12.83 5.09
CA THR A 374 -17.58 -12.14 6.23
C THR A 374 -17.65 -13.04 7.45
N PHE A 375 -17.43 -12.45 8.62
CA PHE A 375 -17.42 -13.13 9.91
C PHE A 375 -18.24 -12.33 10.95
N ASP A 376 -18.87 -13.06 11.86
CA ASP A 376 -19.41 -12.50 13.11
C ASP A 376 -18.34 -12.52 14.21
N THR A 377 -18.11 -11.37 14.83
CA THR A 377 -17.10 -11.17 15.88
C THR A 377 -17.65 -11.20 17.31
N SER A 378 -18.97 -11.39 17.50
CA SER A 378 -19.63 -11.34 18.82
C SER A 378 -19.12 -12.39 19.82
N LYS A 379 -18.50 -13.47 19.34
CA LYS A 379 -17.89 -14.54 20.15
C LYS A 379 -16.37 -14.57 20.03
N ALA A 380 -15.74 -13.47 19.59
CA ALA A 380 -14.30 -13.37 19.46
C ALA A 380 -13.58 -13.84 20.77
N PRO A 381 -12.48 -14.61 20.65
CA PRO A 381 -11.69 -14.85 19.44
C PRO A 381 -12.24 -15.97 18.53
N GLU A 382 -13.37 -16.60 18.85
CA GLU A 382 -14.04 -17.57 17.99
C GLU A 382 -14.97 -16.87 16.98
N LEU A 383 -14.41 -16.54 15.82
CA LEU A 383 -15.14 -16.01 14.67
C LEU A 383 -16.10 -17.04 14.08
N THR A 384 -17.33 -16.62 13.82
CA THR A 384 -18.33 -17.43 13.09
C THR A 384 -18.33 -16.99 11.63
N PRO A 385 -17.93 -17.84 10.66
CA PRO A 385 -18.04 -17.50 9.24
C PRO A 385 -19.51 -17.29 8.86
N LEU A 386 -19.77 -16.23 8.11
CA LEU A 386 -21.11 -15.91 7.62
C LEU A 386 -21.22 -16.26 6.14
N GLN A 387 -20.50 -15.54 5.27
CA GLN A 387 -20.63 -15.69 3.82
C GLN A 387 -19.31 -15.44 3.08
N GLN A 388 -19.23 -15.94 1.85
CA GLN A 388 -18.17 -15.64 0.90
C GLN A 388 -18.82 -15.20 -0.42
N PHE A 389 -18.41 -14.05 -0.93
CA PHE A 389 -18.91 -13.47 -2.17
C PHE A 389 -17.80 -13.54 -3.23
N PRO A 390 -18.10 -14.01 -4.45
CA PRO A 390 -17.12 -14.15 -5.52
C PRO A 390 -16.80 -12.80 -6.18
N VAL A 391 -16.43 -11.81 -5.37
CA VAL A 391 -16.00 -10.48 -5.81
C VAL A 391 -14.55 -10.25 -5.40
N LYS A 392 -13.74 -9.79 -6.34
CA LYS A 392 -12.31 -9.50 -6.11
C LYS A 392 -12.16 -8.05 -5.69
N VAL A 393 -12.49 -7.84 -4.42
CA VAL A 393 -12.24 -6.59 -3.71
C VAL A 393 -11.05 -6.76 -2.80
N HIS A 394 -10.69 -5.64 -2.21
CA HIS A 394 -9.30 -5.27 -2.16
C HIS A 394 -9.07 -4.31 -1.02
N ASP A 395 -10.03 -3.39 -0.88
CA ASP A 395 -10.21 -2.51 0.25
C ASP A 395 -11.69 -2.50 0.60
N VAL A 396 -12.02 -2.37 1.88
CA VAL A 396 -13.38 -2.23 2.36
C VAL A 396 -13.49 -1.16 3.44
N ILE A 397 -14.62 -0.45 3.50
CA ILE A 397 -14.98 0.43 4.61
C ILE A 397 -16.43 0.10 5.01
N PRO A 398 -16.66 -0.55 6.15
CA PRO A 398 -18.00 -0.67 6.72
C PRO A 398 -18.47 0.67 7.32
N ASP A 399 -19.69 1.08 6.97
CA ASP A 399 -20.40 2.21 7.57
C ASP A 399 -21.87 1.88 7.86
N ARG A 400 -22.15 1.68 9.15
CA ARG A 400 -23.44 1.34 9.74
C ARG A 400 -24.05 0.07 9.14
N THR A 401 -24.70 0.21 7.99
CA THR A 401 -25.38 -0.87 7.26
C THR A 401 -24.94 -0.95 5.80
N THR A 402 -23.93 -0.17 5.40
CA THR A 402 -23.41 -0.09 4.04
C THR A 402 -21.91 -0.37 4.01
N LEU A 403 -21.46 -1.19 3.07
CA LEU A 403 -20.06 -1.54 2.87
C LEU A 403 -19.59 -0.91 1.57
N LEU A 404 -18.59 -0.06 1.64
CA LEU A 404 -17.78 0.31 0.49
C LEU A 404 -16.77 -0.80 0.26
N ALA A 405 -16.59 -1.22 -0.99
CA ALA A 405 -15.57 -2.19 -1.35
C ALA A 405 -14.97 -1.81 -2.70
N ILE A 406 -13.66 -1.57 -2.78
CA ILE A 406 -13.00 -1.26 -4.06
C ILE A 406 -12.20 -2.47 -4.54
N GLY A 407 -12.19 -2.68 -5.85
CA GLY A 407 -11.57 -3.79 -6.58
C GLY A 407 -11.02 -3.33 -7.93
N ALA A 408 -10.45 -4.25 -8.71
CA ALA A 408 -9.93 -3.92 -10.05
C ALA A 408 -11.02 -3.44 -11.03
N GLU A 409 -12.27 -3.84 -10.80
CA GLU A 409 -13.41 -3.44 -11.62
C GLU A 409 -13.99 -2.08 -11.23
N GLY A 410 -13.79 -1.63 -9.99
CA GLY A 410 -14.40 -0.39 -9.49
C GLY A 410 -14.69 -0.37 -8.01
N LEU A 411 -15.42 0.67 -7.61
CA LEU A 411 -15.97 0.86 -6.27
C LEU A 411 -17.37 0.28 -6.20
N TYR A 412 -17.52 -0.84 -5.50
CA TYR A 412 -18.78 -1.45 -5.14
C TYR A 412 -19.34 -0.84 -3.86
N GLN A 413 -20.66 -0.82 -3.76
CA GLN A 413 -21.36 -0.59 -2.51
C GLN A 413 -22.33 -1.73 -2.25
N TYR A 414 -22.37 -2.21 -1.02
CA TYR A 414 -23.30 -3.24 -0.57
C TYR A 414 -24.09 -2.75 0.64
N SER A 415 -25.34 -3.19 0.78
CA SER A 415 -26.02 -3.19 2.06
C SER A 415 -25.72 -4.51 2.79
N TYR A 416 -25.45 -4.41 4.09
CA TYR A 416 -25.28 -5.53 5.01
C TYR A 416 -26.22 -5.49 6.22
N ASP A 417 -27.34 -4.76 6.09
CA ASP A 417 -28.39 -4.70 7.12
C ASP A 417 -29.03 -6.10 7.36
N GLY A 418 -29.03 -6.93 6.33
CA GLY A 418 -29.47 -8.32 6.39
C GLY A 418 -28.32 -9.34 6.55
N PRO A 419 -28.64 -10.63 6.60
CA PRO A 419 -27.63 -11.69 6.70
C PRO A 419 -26.79 -11.84 5.42
N VAL A 420 -27.25 -11.32 4.29
CA VAL A 420 -26.64 -11.43 2.95
C VAL A 420 -26.28 -10.05 2.43
N LEU A 421 -25.10 -9.89 1.82
CA LEU A 421 -24.75 -8.66 1.13
C LEU A 421 -25.64 -8.47 -0.10
N LYS A 422 -26.27 -7.29 -0.17
CA LYS A 422 -27.01 -6.86 -1.35
C LYS A 422 -26.25 -5.74 -2.04
N GLN A 423 -25.77 -5.97 -3.26
CA GLN A 423 -25.11 -4.93 -4.03
C GLN A 423 -26.10 -3.77 -4.30
N LEU A 424 -25.66 -2.55 -4.00
CA LEU A 424 -26.39 -1.30 -4.21
C LEU A 424 -25.94 -0.64 -5.50
N SER A 425 -24.62 -0.52 -5.70
CA SER A 425 -24.04 0.12 -6.88
C SER A 425 -22.64 -0.42 -7.19
N LEU A 426 -22.17 -0.14 -8.41
CA LEU A 426 -20.79 -0.27 -8.85
C LEU A 426 -20.45 0.98 -9.67
N LEU A 427 -19.46 1.74 -9.21
CA LEU A 427 -18.81 2.77 -10.02
C LEU A 427 -17.57 2.17 -10.69
N PRO A 428 -17.58 1.95 -12.01
CA PRO A 428 -16.53 1.20 -12.68
C PRO A 428 -15.23 2.00 -12.81
N ILE A 429 -14.11 1.29 -12.77
CA ILE A 429 -12.83 1.77 -13.26
C ILE A 429 -12.77 1.55 -14.78
N SER A 430 -12.51 2.62 -15.52
CA SER A 430 -12.37 2.56 -16.97
C SER A 430 -11.00 2.01 -17.36
N ALA A 431 -10.98 1.18 -18.41
CA ALA A 431 -9.72 0.79 -19.04
C ALA A 431 -9.00 2.04 -19.58
N ASN A 432 -7.67 2.02 -19.47
CA ASN A 432 -6.82 3.16 -19.82
C ASN A 432 -6.82 3.50 -21.30
#